data_AF-A0A7J9VUG3-F1
#
_entry.id   AF-A0A7J9VUG3-F1
#
_cell.length_a   1.000
_cell.length_b   1.000
_cell.length_c   1.000
_cell.angle_alpha   90.00
_cell.angle_beta   90.00
_cell.angle_gamma   90.00
#
_symmetry.space_group_name_H-M   'P 1'
#
loop_
_entity.id
_entity.type
_entity.pdbx_description
1 polymer ?
#
loop_
_entity_poly.entity_id
_entity_poly.type
_entity_poly.pdbx_seq_one_letter_code
_entity_poly.pdbx_strand_id
1 'polypeptide(L)' 'HDLNPMELVWGNVKAVELANLCPDTIDQAHAAAQAGLERVGTSYQLCFNFLDHTGLSL' A
#
# COMPACT_ATOMS: atom_id res chain seq x y z
N HIS A 1 13.34 -12.42 8.09
CA HIS A 1 12.05 -12.51 7.38
C HIS A 1 11.20 -11.37 7.88
N ASP A 2 10.73 -10.50 6.98
CA ASP A 2 9.77 -9.47 7.37
C ASP A 2 8.44 -10.13 7.76
N LEU A 3 7.94 -9.72 8.92
CA LEU A 3 6.97 -10.46 9.72
C LEU A 3 5.54 -9.92 9.60
N ASN A 4 5.33 -8.82 8.88
CA ASN A 4 3.99 -8.29 8.68
C ASN A 4 3.71 -7.92 7.21
N PRO A 5 2.85 -8.66 6.51
CA PRO A 5 2.42 -8.29 5.16
C PRO A 5 1.95 -6.84 4.97
N MET A 6 1.42 -6.22 6.03
CA MET A 6 0.99 -4.83 6.00
C MET A 6 2.14 -3.86 5.70
N GLU A 7 3.39 -4.20 6.01
CA GLU A 7 4.54 -3.35 5.72
C GLU A 7 4.78 -3.20 4.22
N LEU A 8 4.48 -4.23 3.42
CA LEU A 8 4.58 -4.19 1.97
C LEU A 8 3.50 -3.29 1.37
N VAL A 9 2.27 -3.40 1.87
CA VAL A 9 1.15 -2.54 1.47
C VAL A 9 1.49 -1.08 1.75
N TRP A 10 1.91 -0.78 2.98
CA TRP A 10 2.32 0.57 3.36
C TRP A 10 3.58 1.05 2.62
N GLY A 11 4.49 0.14 2.28
CA GLY A 11 5.63 0.43 1.41
C GLY A 11 5.19 0.93 0.04
N ASN A 12 4.21 0.28 -0.57
CA ASN A 12 3.67 0.68 -1.87
C ASN A 12 2.97 2.05 -1.80
N VAL A 13 2.10 2.25 -0.81
CA VAL A 13 1.38 3.52 -0.62
C VAL A 13 2.35 4.69 -0.35
N LYS A 14 3.41 4.45 0.44
CA LYS A 14 4.45 5.47 0.68
C LYS A 14 5.23 5.86 -0.58
N ALA A 15 5.50 4.89 -1.46
CA ALA A 15 6.28 5.09 -2.67
C ALA A 15 5.49 5.71 -3.83
N VAL A 16 4.15 5.71 -3.75
CA VAL A 16 3.27 6.19 -4.83
C VAL A 16 2.43 7.38 -4.35
N GLU A 17 1.39 7.17 -3.54
CA GLU A 17 0.45 8.22 -3.17
C GLU A 17 1.02 9.24 -2.18
N LEU A 18 1.85 8.79 -1.24
CA LEU A 18 2.45 9.67 -0.24
C LEU A 18 3.84 10.18 -0.65
N ALA A 19 4.32 9.78 -1.83
CA ALA A 19 5.64 10.17 -2.28
C ALA A 19 5.72 11.69 -2.51
N ASN A 20 6.51 12.37 -1.69
CA ASN A 20 6.66 13.83 -1.68
C ASN A 20 5.35 14.60 -1.47
N LEU A 21 4.32 13.94 -0.92
CA LEU A 21 3.07 14.61 -0.60
C LEU A 21 3.33 15.65 0.51
N CYS A 22 2.95 16.90 0.24
CA CYS A 22 3.05 18.01 1.19
C CYS A 22 1.64 18.58 1.41
N PRO A 23 0.79 17.89 2.20
CA PRO A 23 -0.59 18.29 2.40
C PRO A 23 -0.69 19.43 3.42
N ASP A 24 -1.60 20.36 3.19
CA ASP A 24 -1.87 21.46 4.12
C ASP A 24 -2.70 21.00 5.33
N THR A 25 -3.41 19.89 5.19
CA THR A 25 -4.27 19.32 6.24
C THR A 25 -4.09 17.81 6.38
N ILE A 26 -4.41 17.29 7.57
CA ILE A 26 -4.41 15.85 7.81
C ILE A 26 -5.46 15.12 6.96
N ASP A 27 -6.58 15.79 6.62
CA ASP A 27 -7.63 15.21 5.78
C ASP A 27 -7.13 14.93 4.35
N GLN A 28 -6.26 15.78 3.81
CA GLN A 28 -5.63 15.55 2.51
C GLN A 28 -4.67 14.34 2.56
N ALA A 29 -3.91 14.20 3.66
CA ALA A 29 -3.05 13.04 3.89
C ALA A 29 -3.88 11.73 4.02
N HIS A 30 -4.99 11.79 4.77
CA HIS A 30 -5.94 10.68 4.89
C HIS A 30 -6.48 10.28 3.52
N ALA A 31 -6.96 11.24 2.73
CA ALA A 31 -7.54 10.96 1.42
C ALA A 31 -6.53 10.28 0.48
N ALA A 32 -5.28 10.74 0.47
CA ALA A 32 -4.22 10.11 -0.33
C ALA A 32 -3.90 8.69 0.16
N ALA A 33 -3.81 8.47 1.48
CA ALA A 33 -3.59 7.14 2.03
C ALA A 33 -4.75 6.17 1.69
N GLN A 34 -5.99 6.64 1.81
CA GLN A 34 -7.16 5.83 1.49
C GLN A 34 -7.21 5.46 0.00
N ALA A 35 -6.94 6.42 -0.90
CA ALA A 35 -6.85 6.16 -2.33
C ALA A 35 -5.77 5.11 -2.67
N GLY A 36 -4.61 5.18 -2.01
CA GLY A 36 -3.54 4.20 -2.19
C GLY A 36 -3.94 2.80 -1.73
N LEU A 37 -4.60 2.68 -0.57
CA LEU A 37 -5.10 1.40 -0.07
C LEU A 37 -6.16 0.79 -0.97
N GLU A 38 -7.11 1.59 -1.46
CA GLU A 38 -8.13 1.16 -2.42
C GLU A 38 -7.50 0.69 -3.74
N ARG A 39 -6.49 1.41 -4.26
CA ARG A 39 -5.73 0.99 -5.45
C ARG A 39 -5.00 -0.33 -5.24
N VAL A 40 -4.31 -0.49 -4.12
CA VAL A 40 -3.59 -1.74 -3.82
C VAL A 40 -4.57 -2.90 -3.71
N GLY A 41 -5.69 -2.70 -3.00
CA GLY A 41 -6.71 -3.74 -2.79
C GLY A 41 -7.45 -4.15 -4.07
N THR A 42 -7.52 -3.28 -5.08
CA THR A 42 -8.15 -3.56 -6.38
C THR A 42 -7.20 -4.15 -7.41
N SER A 43 -5.89 -4.26 -7.10
CA SER A 43 -4.89 -4.81 -8.02
C SER A 43 -4.60 -6.28 -7.74
N TYR A 44 -5.17 -7.16 -8.57
CA TYR A 44 -4.89 -8.60 -8.52
C TYR A 44 -3.39 -8.92 -8.61
N GLN A 45 -2.63 -8.19 -9.44
CA GLN A 45 -1.18 -8.36 -9.56
C GLN A 45 -0.44 -8.07 -8.24
N LEU A 46 -0.79 -6.99 -7.54
CA LEU A 46 -0.18 -6.67 -6.25
C LEU A 46 -0.57 -7.69 -5.18
N CYS A 47 -1.82 -8.16 -5.18
CA CYS A 47 -2.27 -9.23 -4.29
C CYS A 47 -1.49 -10.54 -4.51
N PHE A 48 -1.24 -10.94 -5.76
CA PHE A 48 -0.44 -12.14 -6.05
C PHE A 48 1.04 -11.96 -5.71
N ASN A 49 1.63 -10.79 -5.97
CA ASN A 49 3.01 -10.50 -5.56
C ASN A 49 3.18 -10.55 -4.04
N PHE A 50 2.16 -10.15 -3.30
CA PHE A 50 2.13 -10.26 -1.84
C PHE A 50 2.07 -11.73 -1.39
N LEU A 51 1.20 -12.54 -2.01
CA LEU A 51 1.11 -13.97 -1.72
C LEU A 51 2.47 -14.63 -1.95
N ASP A 52 3.09 -14.38 -3.12
CA ASP A 52 4.42 -14.88 -3.47
C ASP A 52 5.49 -14.46 -2.46
N HIS A 53 5.53 -13.17 -2.09
CA HIS A 53 6.51 -12.66 -1.12
C HIS A 53 6.33 -13.23 0.30
N THR A 54 5.11 -13.62 0.65
CA THR A 54 4.78 -14.21 1.97
C THR A 54 4.81 -15.75 1.94
N GLY A 55 5.09 -16.36 0.79
CA GLY A 55 5.03 -17.82 0.61
C GLY A 55 3.62 -18.40 0.73
N LEU A 56 2.59 -17.56 0.57
CA LEU A 56 1.19 -17.95 0.57
C LEU A 56 0.74 -18.27 -0.87
N SER A 57 -0.24 -19.15 -1.02
CA SER A 57 -0.86 -19.49 -2.30
C SER A 57 -2.38 -19.47 -2.17
N LEU A 58 -3.07 -19.24 -3.30
CA LEU A 58 -4.54 -19.31 -3.36
C LEU A 58 -5.04 -20.76 -3.35
#